data_AF-J9EH32-F1
#
_entry.id   AF-J9EH32-F1
#
_cell.length_a   1.000
_cell.length_b   1.000
_cell.length_c   1.000
_cell.angle_alpha   90.00
_cell.angle_beta   90.00
_cell.angle_gamma   90.00
#
_symmetry.space_group_name_H-M   'P 1'
#
loop_
_entity.id
_entity.type
_entity.pdbx_description
1 polymer ?
#
loop_
_entity_poly.entity_id
_entity_poly.type
_entity_poly.pdbx_seq_one_letter_code
_entity_poly.pdbx_strand_id
1 'polypeptide(L)'
;TALKSPSRSISLRYMVTLFDIGNDKKVKLNNDLLKPVFDIYKTRSNVGDFIVTSLLLLTDEKSQENIRQTLENDFFKEKFITSLNTSDISYATKLSYWMIKNTETKSWSSMRNVFHILFISLFWPDYEVRKGANDVVRKCVVDKGNIFCVAFLDFLFPYVTSGLAQETYKRVAVIQDEENEQVLSSRLIAAAVNEVMIPFNAAEENFDLGIGVLTSGLLMSCSLQL
;
A
#
# COMPACT_ATOMS: atom_id res chain seq x y z
N THR A 1 -8.03 -14.07 -30.38
CA THR A 1 -9.18 -14.33 -29.48
C THR A 1 -8.86 -13.76 -28.13
N ALA A 2 -9.51 -12.66 -27.74
CA ALA A 2 -9.31 -12.07 -26.42
C ALA A 2 -9.78 -13.07 -25.35
N LEU A 3 -8.90 -13.44 -24.42
CA LEU A 3 -9.28 -14.22 -23.23
C LEU A 3 -10.45 -13.50 -22.53
N LYS A 4 -11.51 -14.25 -22.19
CA LYS A 4 -12.65 -13.72 -21.40
C LYS A 4 -12.10 -13.03 -20.14
N SER A 5 -12.74 -11.94 -19.67
CA SER A 5 -12.19 -11.12 -18.57
C SER A 5 -11.78 -11.91 -17.31
N PRO A 6 -12.47 -13.00 -16.90
CA PRO A 6 -12.04 -13.79 -15.73
C PRO A 6 -10.74 -14.56 -15.96
N SER A 7 -10.58 -15.21 -17.13
CA SER A 7 -9.37 -15.99 -17.44
C SER A 7 -8.16 -15.08 -17.65
N ARG A 8 -8.39 -13.86 -18.16
CA ARG A 8 -7.38 -12.80 -18.24
C ARG A 8 -6.87 -12.39 -16.85
N SER A 9 -7.77 -12.05 -15.93
CA SER A 9 -7.39 -11.59 -14.58
C SER A 9 -6.58 -12.64 -13.83
N ILE A 10 -7.01 -13.91 -13.89
CA ILE A 10 -6.27 -15.04 -13.30
C ILE A 10 -4.86 -15.15 -13.89
N SER A 11 -4.74 -15.07 -15.21
CA SER A 11 -3.44 -15.19 -15.90
C SER A 11 -2.47 -14.09 -15.49
N LEU A 12 -2.95 -12.84 -15.39
CA LEU A 12 -2.14 -11.69 -14.96
C LEU A 12 -1.62 -11.87 -13.53
N ARG A 13 -2.48 -12.29 -12.61
CA ARG A 13 -2.10 -12.55 -11.20
C ARG A 13 -1.05 -13.63 -11.11
N TYR A 14 -1.23 -14.72 -11.88
CA TYR A 14 -0.27 -15.81 -11.95
C TYR A 14 1.10 -15.34 -12.45
N MET A 15 1.13 -14.46 -13.45
CA MET A 15 2.39 -13.85 -13.92
C MET A 15 3.09 -13.06 -12.82
N VAL A 16 2.39 -12.20 -12.07
CA VAL A 16 2.99 -11.45 -10.95
C VAL A 16 3.58 -12.39 -9.90
N THR A 17 2.88 -13.47 -9.57
CA THR A 17 3.37 -14.48 -8.62
C THR A 17 4.60 -15.24 -9.15
N LEU A 18 4.57 -15.71 -10.39
CA LEU A 18 5.69 -16.43 -11.01
C LEU A 18 6.96 -15.59 -11.09
N PHE A 19 6.82 -14.32 -11.41
CA PHE A 19 7.94 -13.40 -11.54
C PHE A 19 8.35 -12.79 -10.19
N ASP A 20 7.70 -13.18 -9.09
CA ASP A 20 7.93 -12.68 -7.73
C ASP A 20 7.99 -11.13 -7.66
N ILE A 21 7.14 -10.49 -8.47
CA ILE A 21 7.19 -9.04 -8.68
C ILE A 21 6.72 -8.36 -7.40
N GLY A 22 7.57 -7.47 -6.88
CA GLY A 22 7.40 -6.80 -5.59
C GLY A 22 8.36 -7.26 -4.49
N ASN A 23 9.17 -8.30 -4.70
CA ASN A 23 10.19 -8.80 -3.77
C ASN A 23 11.64 -8.47 -4.21
N ASP A 24 11.85 -7.25 -4.72
CA ASP A 24 13.16 -6.69 -5.12
C ASP A 24 13.89 -7.35 -6.28
N LYS A 25 13.45 -8.53 -6.74
CA LYS A 25 14.00 -9.19 -7.92
C LYS A 25 13.48 -8.53 -9.19
N LYS A 26 14.39 -7.96 -9.99
CA LYS A 26 14.08 -7.45 -11.33
C LYS A 26 14.00 -8.61 -12.33
N VAL A 27 12.82 -9.19 -12.49
CA VAL A 27 12.57 -10.12 -13.61
C VAL A 27 12.03 -9.33 -14.79
N LYS A 28 12.68 -9.38 -15.96
CA LYS A 28 12.22 -8.67 -17.15
C LYS A 28 11.20 -9.49 -17.92
N LEU A 29 10.07 -8.87 -18.26
CA LEU A 29 9.11 -9.44 -19.21
C LEU A 29 9.70 -9.44 -20.62
N ASN A 30 9.42 -10.51 -21.39
CA ASN A 30 9.72 -10.53 -22.82
C ASN A 30 8.87 -9.47 -23.55
N ASN A 31 9.42 -8.89 -24.62
CA ASN A 31 8.75 -7.92 -25.49
C ASN A 31 7.38 -8.41 -26.00
N ASP A 32 7.24 -9.71 -26.26
CA ASP A 32 5.98 -10.32 -26.72
C ASP A 32 4.87 -10.23 -25.66
N LEU A 33 5.23 -10.19 -24.38
CA LEU A 33 4.29 -10.05 -23.25
C LEU A 33 4.09 -8.58 -22.84
N LEU A 34 5.08 -7.72 -23.08
CA LEU A 34 4.99 -6.29 -22.71
C LEU A 34 3.83 -5.58 -23.43
N LYS A 35 3.71 -5.77 -24.75
CA LYS A 35 2.64 -5.12 -25.54
C LYS A 35 1.23 -5.44 -25.03
N PRO A 36 0.80 -6.70 -24.87
CA PRO A 36 -0.55 -7.01 -24.39
C PRO A 36 -0.76 -6.54 -22.93
N VAL A 37 0.25 -6.61 -22.07
CA VAL A 37 0.15 -6.08 -20.69
C VAL A 37 -0.08 -4.57 -20.71
N PHE A 38 0.65 -3.85 -21.56
CA PHE A 38 0.52 -2.40 -21.71
C PHE A 38 -0.83 -1.99 -22.31
N ASP A 39 -1.36 -2.77 -23.25
CA ASP A 39 -2.69 -2.54 -23.81
C ASP A 39 -3.78 -2.70 -22.72
N ILE A 40 -3.68 -3.73 -21.87
CA ILE A 40 -4.61 -3.91 -20.74
C ILE A 40 -4.48 -2.75 -19.76
N TYR A 41 -3.26 -2.35 -19.40
CA TYR A 41 -2.99 -1.20 -18.54
C TYR A 41 -3.66 0.08 -19.05
N LYS A 42 -3.57 0.36 -20.35
CA LYS A 42 -4.20 1.53 -20.99
C LYS A 42 -5.72 1.51 -20.90
N THR A 43 -6.35 0.34 -21.06
CA THR A 43 -7.81 0.24 -21.01
C THR A 43 -8.38 0.50 -19.61
N ARG A 44 -7.60 0.30 -18.54
CA ARG A 44 -8.02 0.46 -17.14
C ARG A 44 -9.37 -0.21 -16.83
N SER A 45 -9.65 -1.33 -17.50
CA SER A 45 -11.00 -1.91 -17.57
C SER A 45 -11.54 -2.40 -16.22
N ASN A 46 -10.67 -2.76 -15.28
CA ASN A 46 -11.02 -2.97 -13.88
C ASN A 46 -9.78 -2.69 -13.00
N VAL A 47 -10.04 -2.46 -11.71
CA VAL A 47 -9.04 -2.00 -10.73
C VAL A 47 -7.98 -3.06 -10.46
N GLY A 48 -8.38 -4.32 -10.28
CA GLY A 48 -7.45 -5.44 -10.05
C GLY A 48 -6.49 -5.67 -11.21
N ASP A 49 -6.99 -5.73 -12.44
CA ASP A 49 -6.16 -5.89 -13.65
C ASP A 49 -5.23 -4.70 -13.83
N PHE A 50 -5.67 -3.48 -13.52
CA PHE A 50 -4.79 -2.31 -13.53
C PHE A 50 -3.64 -2.48 -12.53
N ILE A 51 -3.93 -2.82 -11.27
CA ILE A 51 -2.90 -3.01 -10.23
C ILE A 51 -1.86 -4.04 -10.67
N VAL A 52 -2.36 -5.18 -11.15
CA VAL A 52 -1.51 -6.32 -11.53
C VAL A 52 -0.68 -5.97 -12.77
N THR A 53 -1.26 -5.29 -13.76
CA THR A 53 -0.51 -4.83 -14.95
C THR A 53 0.48 -3.71 -14.62
N SER A 54 0.16 -2.81 -13.70
CA SER A 54 1.13 -1.83 -13.19
C SER A 54 2.35 -2.54 -12.60
N LEU A 55 2.16 -3.53 -11.71
CA LEU A 55 3.26 -4.32 -11.16
C LEU A 55 4.12 -4.95 -12.25
N LEU A 56 3.48 -5.61 -13.22
CA LEU A 56 4.16 -6.23 -14.36
C LEU A 56 5.01 -5.22 -15.14
N LEU A 57 4.49 -4.02 -15.38
CA LEU A 57 5.15 -2.96 -16.15
C LEU A 57 6.29 -2.27 -15.39
N LEU A 58 6.35 -2.38 -14.05
CA LEU A 58 7.50 -1.89 -13.27
C LEU A 58 8.79 -2.65 -13.59
N THR A 59 8.71 -3.79 -14.27
CA THR A 59 9.89 -4.54 -14.74
C THR A 59 10.59 -3.89 -15.93
N ASP A 60 9.94 -2.94 -16.60
CA ASP A 60 10.45 -2.18 -17.74
C ASP A 60 10.72 -0.72 -17.35
N GLU A 61 11.98 -0.29 -17.47
CA GLU A 61 12.41 1.06 -17.05
C GLU A 61 11.69 2.18 -17.80
N LYS A 62 11.34 1.96 -19.08
CA LYS A 62 10.61 2.96 -19.88
C LYS A 62 9.19 3.17 -19.37
N SER A 63 8.58 2.13 -18.82
CA SER A 63 7.22 2.17 -18.31
C SER A 63 7.14 2.74 -16.89
N GLN A 64 8.18 2.55 -16.07
CA GLN A 64 8.19 2.95 -14.65
C GLN A 64 7.74 4.39 -14.40
N GLU A 65 8.25 5.36 -15.15
CA GLU A 65 7.91 6.77 -14.95
C GLU A 65 6.42 7.05 -15.20
N ASN A 66 5.86 6.47 -16.26
CA ASN A 66 4.45 6.61 -16.58
C ASN A 66 3.55 5.95 -15.52
N ILE A 67 3.95 4.77 -15.02
CA ILE A 67 3.25 4.11 -13.92
C ILE A 67 3.29 4.99 -12.66
N ARG A 68 4.47 5.50 -12.28
CA ARG A 68 4.66 6.37 -11.12
C ARG A 68 3.74 7.58 -11.18
N GLN A 69 3.75 8.32 -12.29
CA GLN A 69 2.89 9.50 -12.48
C GLN A 69 1.39 9.17 -12.40
N THR A 70 0.99 8.00 -12.90
CA THR A 70 -0.41 7.57 -12.84
C THR A 70 -0.82 7.22 -11.40
N LEU A 71 0.05 6.53 -10.65
CA LEU A 71 -0.22 6.13 -9.27
C LEU A 71 -0.26 7.32 -8.31
N GLU A 72 0.58 8.34 -8.53
CA GLU A 72 0.59 9.57 -7.73
C GLU A 72 -0.70 10.40 -7.88
N ASN A 73 -1.21 10.53 -9.11
CA ASN A 73 -2.29 11.49 -9.40
C ASN A 73 -3.71 10.92 -9.32
N ASP A 74 -3.92 9.67 -9.72
CA ASP A 74 -5.28 9.21 -10.03
C ASP A 74 -5.71 7.91 -9.36
N PHE A 75 -4.79 7.02 -9.05
CA PHE A 75 -5.20 5.62 -8.92
C PHE A 75 -5.66 5.22 -7.52
N PHE A 76 -5.02 5.72 -6.46
CA PHE A 76 -5.37 5.34 -5.09
C PHE A 76 -6.44 6.23 -4.45
N LYS A 77 -7.31 6.83 -5.27
CA LYS A 77 -8.46 7.61 -4.79
C LYS A 77 -9.50 6.68 -4.14
N GLU A 78 -10.30 7.23 -3.23
CA GLU A 78 -11.28 6.51 -2.40
C GLU A 78 -12.21 5.57 -3.18
N LYS A 79 -12.67 5.97 -4.36
CA LYS A 79 -13.58 5.18 -5.21
C LYS A 79 -12.97 3.87 -5.73
N PHE A 80 -11.63 3.79 -5.81
CA PHE A 80 -10.93 2.58 -6.22
C PHE A 80 -10.78 1.60 -5.06
N ILE A 81 -10.46 2.12 -3.88
CA ILE A 81 -10.24 1.37 -2.64
C ILE A 81 -11.45 0.49 -2.31
N THR A 82 -12.67 1.02 -2.45
CA THR A 82 -13.91 0.32 -2.12
C THR A 82 -14.27 -0.82 -3.07
N SER A 83 -13.54 -0.99 -4.17
CA SER A 83 -13.76 -2.07 -5.14
C SER A 83 -12.73 -3.21 -5.05
N LEU A 84 -11.76 -3.09 -4.14
CA LEU A 84 -10.69 -4.07 -3.98
C LEU A 84 -11.19 -5.29 -3.20
N ASN A 85 -10.87 -6.48 -3.69
CA ASN A 85 -10.93 -7.72 -2.90
C ASN A 85 -9.59 -7.99 -2.20
N THR A 86 -9.54 -9.05 -1.39
CA THR A 86 -8.35 -9.50 -0.63
C THR A 86 -7.11 -9.72 -1.51
N SER A 87 -7.28 -10.23 -2.73
CA SER A 87 -6.15 -10.42 -3.65
C SER A 87 -5.68 -9.09 -4.24
N ASP A 88 -6.61 -8.22 -4.64
CA ASP A 88 -6.28 -6.90 -5.21
C ASP A 88 -5.54 -6.01 -4.21
N ILE A 89 -6.01 -5.97 -2.95
CA ILE A 89 -5.34 -5.17 -1.92
C ILE A 89 -3.92 -5.68 -1.68
N SER A 90 -3.69 -7.00 -1.68
CA SER A 90 -2.34 -7.57 -1.51
C SER A 90 -1.37 -7.10 -2.60
N TYR A 91 -1.85 -7.01 -3.85
CA TYR A 91 -1.04 -6.45 -4.94
C TYR A 91 -0.92 -4.92 -4.85
N ALA A 92 -1.94 -4.21 -4.38
CA ALA A 92 -1.87 -2.78 -4.12
C ALA A 92 -0.83 -2.44 -3.03
N THR A 93 -0.74 -3.25 -1.97
CA THR A 93 0.31 -3.12 -0.94
C THR A 93 1.71 -3.23 -1.54
N LYS A 94 1.91 -4.17 -2.47
CA LYS A 94 3.19 -4.32 -3.20
C LYS A 94 3.51 -3.10 -4.07
N LEU A 95 2.51 -2.51 -4.73
CA LEU A 95 2.69 -1.24 -5.47
C LEU A 95 3.06 -0.10 -4.52
N SER A 96 2.40 -0.01 -3.36
CA SER A 96 2.74 1.00 -2.36
C SER A 96 4.17 0.87 -1.87
N TYR A 97 4.63 -0.35 -1.62
CA TYR A 97 6.03 -0.61 -1.27
C TYR A 97 6.99 -0.09 -2.34
N TRP A 98 6.74 -0.44 -3.61
CA TRP A 98 7.58 0.01 -4.71
C TRP A 98 7.62 1.53 -4.82
N MET A 99 6.47 2.19 -4.70
CA MET A 99 6.37 3.65 -4.71
C MET A 99 7.18 4.28 -3.57
N ILE A 100 7.00 3.82 -2.32
CA ILE A 100 7.72 4.37 -1.15
C ILE A 100 9.23 4.17 -1.29
N LYS A 101 9.65 3.00 -1.80
CA LYS A 101 11.07 2.68 -1.99
C LYS A 101 11.75 3.57 -3.03
N ASN A 102 11.07 3.82 -4.15
CA ASN A 102 11.66 4.47 -5.34
C ASN A 102 11.36 5.97 -5.45
N THR A 103 10.48 6.53 -4.61
CA THR A 103 10.23 7.97 -4.57
C THR A 103 11.10 8.65 -3.52
N GLU A 104 11.73 9.76 -3.90
CA GLU A 104 12.52 10.59 -2.98
C GLU A 104 11.65 11.11 -1.82
N THR A 105 12.22 11.13 -0.62
CA THR A 105 11.52 11.49 0.63
C THR A 105 10.86 12.86 0.58
N LYS A 106 11.49 13.84 -0.09
CA LYS A 106 10.95 15.20 -0.28
C LYS A 106 9.64 15.24 -1.08
N SER A 107 9.38 14.20 -1.87
CA SER A 107 8.17 14.06 -2.69
C SER A 107 7.08 13.24 -1.99
N TRP A 108 7.30 12.73 -0.78
CA TRP A 108 6.30 11.91 -0.09
C TRP A 108 5.04 12.68 0.31
N SER A 109 5.09 14.01 0.40
CA SER A 109 3.92 14.85 0.67
C SER A 109 2.78 14.65 -0.35
N SER A 110 3.11 14.32 -1.61
CA SER A 110 2.12 13.99 -2.65
C SER A 110 1.66 12.52 -2.63
N MET A 111 2.29 11.67 -1.82
CA MET A 111 2.05 10.23 -1.77
C MET A 111 0.98 9.81 -0.74
N ARG A 112 0.16 10.74 -0.26
CA ARG A 112 -0.90 10.48 0.73
C ARG A 112 -1.70 9.21 0.42
N ASN A 113 -2.16 9.07 -0.83
CA ASN A 113 -2.98 7.92 -1.22
C ASN A 113 -2.20 6.60 -1.22
N VAL A 114 -0.89 6.63 -1.46
CA VAL A 114 -0.01 5.45 -1.38
C VAL A 114 0.09 4.95 0.07
N PHE A 115 0.26 5.87 1.02
CA PHE A 115 0.25 5.58 2.45
C PHE A 115 -1.13 5.10 2.91
N HIS A 116 -2.22 5.72 2.43
CA HIS A 116 -3.57 5.25 2.75
C HIS A 116 -3.79 3.79 2.34
N ILE A 117 -3.34 3.36 1.16
CA ILE A 117 -3.43 1.95 0.74
C ILE A 117 -2.66 1.03 1.66
N LEU A 118 -1.48 1.45 2.12
CA LEU A 118 -0.72 0.70 3.11
C LEU A 118 -1.50 0.58 4.42
N PHE A 119 -2.10 1.66 4.92
CA PHE A 119 -2.95 1.63 6.12
C PHE A 119 -4.19 0.76 5.96
N ILE A 120 -4.86 0.83 4.82
CA ILE A 120 -6.00 -0.03 4.49
C ILE A 120 -5.58 -1.50 4.53
N SER A 121 -4.39 -1.82 4.01
CA SER A 121 -3.84 -3.18 4.06
C SER A 121 -3.51 -3.62 5.50
N LEU A 122 -2.96 -2.72 6.32
CA LEU A 122 -2.67 -2.97 7.75
C LEU A 122 -3.95 -3.18 8.58
N PHE A 123 -5.04 -2.54 8.17
CA PHE A 123 -6.34 -2.64 8.83
C PHE A 123 -7.29 -3.62 8.15
N TRP A 124 -6.84 -4.34 7.13
CA TRP A 124 -7.70 -5.23 6.37
C TRP A 124 -8.24 -6.37 7.26
N PRO A 125 -9.49 -6.86 7.08
CA PRO A 125 -10.04 -7.93 7.93
C PRO A 125 -9.29 -9.27 7.84
N ASP A 126 -8.73 -9.58 6.67
CA ASP A 126 -7.92 -10.79 6.45
C ASP A 126 -6.52 -10.66 7.10
N TYR A 127 -6.14 -11.68 7.88
CA TYR A 127 -4.86 -11.71 8.60
C TYR A 127 -3.63 -11.77 7.68
N GLU A 128 -3.69 -12.52 6.58
CA GLU A 128 -2.54 -12.68 5.67
C GLU A 128 -2.26 -11.38 4.92
N VAL A 129 -3.30 -10.60 4.60
CA VAL A 129 -3.13 -9.23 4.05
C VAL A 129 -2.40 -8.35 5.06
N ARG A 130 -2.84 -8.34 6.33
CA ARG A 130 -2.21 -7.53 7.38
C ARG A 130 -0.75 -7.93 7.59
N LYS A 131 -0.48 -9.23 7.63
CA LYS A 131 0.88 -9.78 7.77
C LYS A 131 1.78 -9.32 6.62
N GLY A 132 1.30 -9.41 5.37
CA GLY A 132 2.03 -8.90 4.21
C GLY A 132 2.28 -7.39 4.26
N ALA A 133 1.32 -6.62 4.76
CA ALA A 133 1.48 -5.17 4.96
C ALA A 133 2.51 -4.84 6.05
N ASN A 134 2.51 -5.58 7.17
CA ASN A 134 3.54 -5.44 8.22
C ASN A 134 4.94 -5.78 7.69
N ASP A 135 5.07 -6.81 6.84
CA ASP A 135 6.35 -7.12 6.18
C ASP A 135 6.85 -5.96 5.32
N VAL A 136 5.95 -5.28 4.61
CA VAL A 136 6.26 -4.07 3.83
C VAL A 136 6.70 -2.92 4.74
N VAL A 137 5.99 -2.66 5.84
CA VAL A 137 6.37 -1.64 6.83
C VAL A 137 7.77 -1.91 7.35
N ARG A 138 8.06 -3.14 7.80
CA ARG A 138 9.39 -3.52 8.29
C ARG A 138 10.48 -3.32 7.26
N LYS A 139 10.24 -3.68 6.00
CA LYS A 139 11.18 -3.41 4.89
C LYS A 139 11.42 -1.92 4.68
N CYS A 140 10.37 -1.08 4.74
CA CYS A 140 10.51 0.36 4.63
C CYS A 140 11.28 0.97 5.80
N VAL A 141 11.06 0.50 7.03
CA VAL A 141 11.82 0.95 8.20
C VAL A 141 13.30 0.58 8.04
N VAL A 142 13.61 -0.63 7.60
CA VAL A 142 15.00 -1.05 7.35
C VAL A 142 15.66 -0.22 6.23
N ASP A 143 14.95 0.10 5.16
CA ASP A 143 15.51 0.83 3.99
C ASP A 143 15.63 2.35 4.22
N LYS A 144 14.63 2.96 4.86
CA LYS A 144 14.49 4.42 4.98
C LYS A 144 14.67 4.94 6.41
N GLY A 145 14.78 4.05 7.39
CA GLY A 145 14.93 4.39 8.81
C GLY A 145 13.80 5.27 9.31
N ASN A 146 14.14 6.12 10.27
CA ASN A 146 13.20 6.99 10.95
C ASN A 146 12.53 8.04 10.07
N ILE A 147 13.11 8.38 8.91
CA ILE A 147 12.44 9.27 7.95
C ILE A 147 11.11 8.65 7.51
N PHE A 148 11.10 7.33 7.28
CA PHE A 148 9.86 6.61 7.02
C PHE A 148 8.94 6.56 8.23
N CYS A 149 9.47 6.31 9.44
CA CYS A 149 8.65 6.27 10.64
C CYS A 149 7.90 7.58 10.89
N VAL A 150 8.59 8.74 10.77
CA VAL A 150 7.96 10.06 10.90
C VAL A 150 6.87 10.25 9.85
N ALA A 151 7.19 10.05 8.57
CA ALA A 151 6.22 10.22 7.49
C ALA A 151 5.02 9.28 7.63
N PHE A 152 5.25 8.03 8.02
CA PHE A 152 4.21 7.05 8.27
C PHE A 152 3.24 7.53 9.35
N LEU A 153 3.76 8.00 10.49
CA LEU A 153 2.92 8.49 11.58
C LEU A 153 2.19 9.79 11.20
N ASP A 154 2.87 10.69 10.49
CA ASP A 154 2.30 11.97 10.03
C ASP A 154 1.15 11.78 9.02
N PHE A 155 1.17 10.71 8.22
CA PHE A 155 0.03 10.33 7.38
C PHE A 155 -1.02 9.51 8.13
N LEU A 156 -0.60 8.65 9.05
CA LEU A 156 -1.52 7.78 9.80
C LEU A 156 -2.44 8.59 10.71
N PHE A 157 -1.90 9.59 11.40
CA PHE A 157 -2.66 10.43 12.33
C PHE A 157 -3.88 11.11 11.69
N PRO A 158 -3.76 11.89 10.61
CA PRO A 158 -4.92 12.49 9.95
C PRO A 158 -5.83 11.44 9.30
N TYR A 159 -5.29 10.30 8.84
CA TYR A 159 -6.11 9.23 8.25
C TYR A 159 -7.06 8.59 9.28
N VAL A 160 -6.58 8.37 10.51
CA VAL A 160 -7.39 7.82 11.61
C VAL A 160 -8.34 8.88 12.17
N THR A 161 -7.82 10.07 12.50
CA THR A 161 -8.59 11.11 13.21
C THR A 161 -9.67 11.78 12.36
N SER A 162 -9.54 11.77 11.02
CA SER A 162 -10.59 12.26 10.12
C SER A 162 -11.80 11.31 10.00
N GLY A 163 -11.73 10.09 10.54
CA GLY A 163 -12.76 9.06 10.37
C GLY A 163 -12.65 8.25 9.07
N LEU A 164 -11.74 8.62 8.15
CA LEU A 164 -11.55 7.92 6.86
C LEU A 164 -11.15 6.45 7.05
N ALA A 165 -10.29 6.16 8.03
CA ALA A 165 -9.90 4.79 8.37
C ALA A 165 -11.12 3.93 8.76
N GLN A 166 -12.00 4.48 9.60
CA GLN A 166 -13.21 3.81 10.07
C GLN A 166 -14.24 3.60 8.95
N GLU A 167 -14.42 4.61 8.09
CA GLU A 167 -15.32 4.55 6.95
C GLU A 167 -14.85 3.50 5.93
N THR A 168 -13.55 3.50 5.63
CA THR A 168 -12.96 2.53 4.70
C THR A 168 -13.08 1.11 5.26
N TYR A 169 -12.78 0.91 6.55
CA TYR A 169 -12.89 -0.39 7.21
C TYR A 169 -14.32 -0.95 7.15
N LYS A 170 -15.33 -0.14 7.50
CA LYS A 170 -16.74 -0.55 7.42
C LYS A 170 -17.13 -1.02 6.02
N ARG A 171 -16.73 -0.27 4.99
CA ARG A 171 -17.04 -0.62 3.59
C ARG A 171 -16.39 -1.94 3.18
N VAL A 172 -15.15 -2.20 3.60
CA VAL A 172 -14.45 -3.46 3.28
C VAL A 172 -15.04 -4.64 4.05
N ALA A 173 -15.39 -4.46 5.33
CA ALA A 173 -15.98 -5.52 6.16
C ALA A 173 -17.37 -5.95 5.63
N VAL A 174 -18.20 -5.00 5.20
CA VAL A 174 -19.51 -5.29 4.58
C VAL A 174 -19.38 -6.12 3.29
N ILE A 175 -18.32 -5.89 2.50
CA ILE A 175 -18.08 -6.66 1.27
C ILE A 175 -17.68 -8.12 1.57
N GLN A 176 -17.18 -8.41 2.77
CA GLN A 176 -16.77 -9.76 3.19
C GLN A 176 -17.85 -10.52 3.96
N ASP A 177 -19.12 -10.05 3.91
CA ASP A 177 -20.29 -10.72 4.50
C ASP A 177 -20.21 -10.91 6.03
N GLU A 178 -19.42 -10.09 6.71
CA GLU A 178 -19.40 -10.01 8.17
C GLU A 178 -20.53 -9.06 8.62
N GLU A 179 -21.74 -9.60 8.77
CA GLU A 179 -22.89 -8.89 9.35
C GLU A 179 -22.60 -8.49 10.80
N ASN A 180 -22.02 -7.31 11.01
CA ASN A 180 -22.16 -6.51 12.24
C ASN A 180 -21.54 -5.11 12.05
N GLU A 181 -21.95 -4.17 12.90
CA GLU A 181 -21.38 -2.82 13.03
C GLU A 181 -19.91 -2.89 13.48
N GLN A 182 -19.01 -3.34 12.60
CA GLN A 182 -17.61 -3.46 12.97
C GLN A 182 -16.96 -2.08 13.01
N VAL A 183 -16.50 -1.75 14.21
CA VAL A 183 -15.63 -0.62 14.49
C VAL A 183 -14.20 -1.07 14.21
N LEU A 184 -13.40 -0.21 13.55
CA LEU A 184 -11.99 -0.45 13.35
C LEU A 184 -11.34 -0.59 14.73
N SER A 185 -10.76 -1.76 14.99
CA SER A 185 -10.18 -2.03 16.30
C SER A 185 -8.99 -1.11 16.57
N SER A 186 -9.01 -0.41 17.71
CA SER A 186 -7.87 0.36 18.20
C SER A 186 -6.61 -0.50 18.36
N ARG A 187 -6.75 -1.82 18.53
CA ARG A 187 -5.63 -2.78 18.54
C ARG A 187 -4.90 -2.86 17.20
N LEU A 188 -5.60 -2.74 16.08
CA LEU A 188 -4.97 -2.76 14.75
C LEU A 188 -4.16 -1.48 14.52
N ILE A 189 -4.68 -0.33 14.96
CA ILE A 189 -3.98 0.94 14.89
C ILE A 189 -2.75 0.91 15.81
N ALA A 190 -2.91 0.44 17.05
CA ALA A 190 -1.80 0.28 17.99
C ALA A 190 -0.72 -0.68 17.45
N ALA A 191 -1.10 -1.78 16.80
CA ALA A 191 -0.16 -2.69 16.16
C ALA A 191 0.64 -2.00 15.04
N ALA A 192 -0.03 -1.23 14.17
CA ALA A 192 0.64 -0.47 13.11
C ALA A 192 1.61 0.59 13.65
N VAL A 193 1.24 1.29 14.73
CA VAL A 193 2.11 2.25 15.42
C VAL A 193 3.31 1.52 16.05
N ASN A 194 3.08 0.41 16.74
CA ASN A 194 4.17 -0.35 17.36
C ASN A 194 5.20 -0.81 16.33
N GLU A 195 4.80 -1.24 15.14
CA GLU A 195 5.76 -1.70 14.12
C GLU A 195 6.73 -0.62 13.64
N VAL A 196 6.33 0.65 13.63
CA VAL A 196 7.24 1.76 13.27
C VAL A 196 8.00 2.34 14.47
N MET A 197 7.53 2.10 15.69
CA MET A 197 8.13 2.59 16.93
C MET A 197 9.16 1.62 17.53
N ILE A 198 9.01 0.30 17.35
CA ILE A 198 9.93 -0.73 17.89
C ILE A 198 11.40 -0.51 17.48
N PRO A 199 11.72 -0.13 16.22
CA PRO A 199 13.10 0.03 15.78
C PRO A 199 13.75 1.36 16.21
N PHE A 200 13.01 2.24 16.89
CA PHE A 200 13.49 3.57 17.26
C PHE A 200 14.55 3.50 18.39
N ASN A 201 15.80 3.82 18.06
CA ASN A 201 16.87 3.99 19.05
C ASN A 201 17.19 5.48 19.25
N ALA A 202 16.61 6.10 20.27
CA ALA A 202 16.80 7.52 20.58
C ALA A 202 18.27 7.95 20.73
N ALA A 203 19.17 7.03 21.08
CA ALA A 203 20.59 7.32 21.28
C ALA A 203 21.38 7.49 19.97
N GLU A 204 20.89 6.95 18.86
CA GLU A 204 21.59 6.93 17.56
C GLU A 204 21.00 7.94 16.56
N GLU A 205 20.00 8.69 16.99
CA GLU A 205 19.12 9.44 16.09
C GLU A 205 19.35 10.95 16.15
N ASN A 206 19.13 11.61 15.02
CA ASN A 206 19.10 13.07 15.00
C ASN A 206 17.99 13.55 15.94
N PHE A 207 18.32 14.48 16.83
CA PHE A 207 17.43 14.99 17.87
C PHE A 207 16.05 15.44 17.32
N ASP A 208 16.03 16.17 16.20
CA ASP A 208 14.78 16.69 15.61
C ASP A 208 13.92 15.55 15.05
N LEU A 209 14.56 14.56 14.43
CA LEU A 209 13.89 13.37 13.90
C LEU A 209 13.33 12.50 15.04
N GLY A 210 14.10 12.35 16.12
CA GLY A 210 13.70 11.61 17.30
C GLY A 210 12.53 12.23 18.05
N ILE A 211 12.51 13.57 18.19
CA ILE A 211 11.35 14.28 18.72
C ILE A 211 10.13 14.08 17.81
N GLY A 212 10.30 14.12 16.49
CA GLY A 212 9.22 13.87 15.53
C GLY A 212 8.57 12.50 15.74
N VAL A 213 9.36 11.43 15.77
CA VAL A 213 8.88 10.06 15.99
C VAL A 213 8.13 9.95 17.33
N LEU A 214 8.72 10.45 18.41
CA LEU A 214 8.11 10.40 19.75
C LEU A 214 6.81 11.21 19.82
N THR A 215 6.79 12.41 19.25
CA THR A 215 5.60 13.28 19.27
C THR A 215 4.48 12.66 18.45
N SER A 216 4.74 12.21 17.23
CA SER A 216 3.72 11.59 16.37
C SER A 216 3.22 10.27 16.97
N GLY A 217 4.10 9.47 17.60
CA GLY A 217 3.71 8.26 18.32
C GLY A 217 2.86 8.53 19.57
N LEU A 218 3.17 9.56 20.34
CA LEU A 218 2.38 10.00 21.50
C LEU A 218 1.01 10.54 21.07
N LEU A 219 0.95 11.34 20.01
CA LEU A 219 -0.30 11.84 19.44
C LEU A 219 -1.24 10.70 19.02
N MET A 220 -0.68 9.67 18.38
CA MET A 220 -1.43 8.45 18.04
C MET A 220 -1.89 7.68 19.28
N SER A 221 -1.07 7.60 20.32
CA SER A 221 -1.43 6.89 21.54
C SER A 221 -2.57 7.59 22.30
N CYS A 222 -2.57 8.92 22.32
CA CYS A 222 -3.64 9.73 22.93
C CYS A 222 -4.95 9.64 22.14
N SER A 223 -4.91 9.53 20.81
CA SER A 223 -6.11 9.43 19.98
C SER A 223 -6.79 8.05 20.03
N LEU A 224 -6.08 7.02 20.51
CA LEU A 224 -6.62 5.66 20.70
C LEU A 224 -7.31 5.45 22.04
N GLN A 225 -7.22 6.41 22.97
CA GLN A 225 -7.84 6.34 24.31
C GLN A 225 -9.23 7.00 24.37
N LEU A 226 -9.71 7.58 23.27
CA LEU A 226 -11.07 8.14 23.09
C LEU A 226 -11.98 7.13 22.39
#